data_AF-A0A9P0AUP6-F1
#
_entry.id   AF-A0A9P0AUP6-F1
#
_cell.length_a   1.000
_cell.length_b   1.000
_cell.length_c   1.000
_cell.angle_alpha   90.00
_cell.angle_beta   90.00
_cell.angle_gamma   90.00
#
_symmetry.space_group_name_H-M   'P 1'
#
loop_
_entity.id
_entity.type
_entity.pdbx_description
1 polymer ?
#
loop_
_entity_poly.entity_id
_entity_poly.type
_entity_poly.pdbx_seq_one_letter_code
_entity_poly.pdbx_strand_id
1 'polypeptide(L)'
;MNTIVPDKVLDEMICSECSKYLSVLPVRAYPNRDTKCGRCIEEDDNGAPSQVNKVIPTMLFKCYNRYEGCTSLLLPDQVEEHEKSCISKNFHMCPLCSDSNMPPYLMLAHFKKYHRCYLLKRPVVQINGTIDSDKYFLYCTENMIFMLNISVDTKKSKIFLDSKLVGPEELAKEISQQFRLQEGSFCMNSKFQPCDTFMQKRFEFSMGQLETLGNIICELILSFCKNYVSKKCPNGHDRMVYIRHKEFLNLEVFCKWKCGEHFNCLYLYEHEQNCVYREPIPMCPVPNCTIENFKNFSELENHFKTHKNSILMPYWNSNYWFCNIKENDYYVFMEHISVVFCNSNEKIKLKNIITSDKSKFKIFVNKTQIALNEEIEKPDWGNPLKIRIFEDFTVECK
;
A
#
# COMPACT_ATOMS: atom_id res chain seq x y z
N MET A 1 5.08 -10.35 -21.94
CA MET A 1 4.31 -10.07 -20.73
C MET A 1 4.22 -8.56 -20.58
N ASN A 2 3.04 -8.02 -20.30
CA ASN A 2 2.88 -6.57 -20.15
C ASN A 2 3.16 -6.18 -18.69
N THR A 3 3.87 -5.06 -18.49
CA THR A 3 4.24 -4.58 -17.15
C THR A 3 3.49 -3.30 -16.83
N ILE A 4 2.88 -3.20 -15.65
CA ILE A 4 2.22 -1.97 -15.19
C ILE A 4 3.28 -0.93 -14.87
N VAL A 5 3.16 0.28 -15.42
CA VAL A 5 4.09 1.37 -15.13
C VAL A 5 3.93 1.79 -13.66
N PRO A 6 5.01 1.78 -12.86
CA PRO A 6 4.95 2.25 -11.47
C PRO A 6 4.57 3.73 -11.37
N ASP A 7 3.88 4.12 -10.30
CA ASP A 7 3.36 5.48 -10.14
C ASP A 7 4.43 6.56 -10.14
N LYS A 8 5.57 6.27 -9.50
CA LYS A 8 6.71 7.19 -9.49
C LYS A 8 7.21 7.46 -10.92
N VAL A 9 7.22 6.43 -11.77
CA VAL A 9 7.64 6.55 -13.18
C VAL A 9 6.57 7.30 -13.98
N LEU A 10 5.28 7.00 -13.78
CA LEU A 10 4.18 7.75 -14.40
C LEU A 10 4.26 9.26 -14.07
N ASP A 11 4.57 9.59 -12.83
CA ASP A 11 4.67 10.96 -12.34
C ASP A 11 5.84 11.77 -12.93
N GLU A 12 6.83 11.07 -13.49
CA GLU A 12 7.99 11.62 -14.20
C GLU A 12 7.79 11.59 -15.73
N MET A 13 7.01 10.64 -16.25
CA MET A 13 6.66 10.51 -17.66
C MET A 13 5.47 11.40 -18.04
N ILE A 14 5.64 12.73 -17.94
CA ILE A 14 4.59 13.71 -18.24
C ILE A 14 4.93 14.49 -19.51
N CYS A 15 3.94 14.67 -20.39
CA CYS A 15 4.04 15.53 -21.57
C CYS A 15 4.17 17.00 -21.15
N SER A 16 5.17 17.71 -21.67
CA SER A 16 5.40 19.14 -21.35
C SER A 16 4.26 20.04 -21.83
N GLU A 17 3.48 19.60 -22.82
CA GLU A 17 2.40 20.37 -23.43
C GLU A 17 1.03 20.08 -22.79
N CYS A 18 0.52 18.86 -22.88
CA CYS A 18 -0.79 18.52 -22.34
C CYS A 18 -0.80 18.12 -20.86
N SER A 19 0.36 18.00 -20.20
CA SER A 19 0.50 17.55 -18.80
C SER A 19 -0.10 16.16 -18.49
N LYS A 20 -0.40 15.35 -19.52
CA LYS A 20 -0.81 13.93 -19.40
C LYS A 20 0.40 13.01 -19.48
N TYR A 21 0.23 11.73 -19.13
CA TYR A 21 1.29 10.72 -19.22
C TYR A 21 1.83 10.55 -20.65
N LEU A 22 3.12 10.27 -20.83
CA LEU A 22 3.75 9.92 -22.12
C LEU A 22 3.38 8.50 -22.57
N SER A 23 2.07 8.27 -22.74
CA SER A 23 1.45 6.98 -22.98
C SER A 23 0.99 6.76 -24.43
N VAL A 24 0.91 7.82 -25.23
CA VAL A 24 0.54 7.77 -26.65
C VAL A 24 1.79 8.02 -27.50
N LEU A 25 2.04 7.13 -28.45
CA LEU A 25 3.19 7.17 -29.36
C LEU A 25 2.92 8.01 -30.62
N PRO A 26 3.96 8.56 -31.27
CA PRO A 26 5.35 8.56 -30.82
C PRO A 26 5.58 9.53 -29.65
N VAL A 27 6.64 9.31 -28.87
CA VAL A 27 7.16 10.29 -27.90
C VAL A 27 8.42 10.92 -28.46
N ARG A 28 8.47 12.25 -28.47
CA ARG A 28 9.60 13.04 -28.96
C ARG A 28 10.23 13.84 -27.83
N ALA A 29 11.55 13.97 -27.86
CA ALA A 29 12.35 14.73 -26.91
C ALA A 29 13.06 15.89 -27.63
N TYR A 30 13.20 17.03 -26.94
CA TYR A 30 13.73 18.27 -27.50
C TYR A 30 15.01 18.69 -26.78
N PRO A 31 15.86 19.56 -27.39
CA PRO A 31 17.10 20.02 -26.77
C PRO A 31 16.92 20.69 -25.40
N ASN A 32 15.76 21.30 -25.14
CA ASN A 32 15.42 21.93 -23.86
C ASN A 32 14.97 20.92 -22.78
N ARG A 33 15.07 19.61 -23.05
CA ARG A 33 14.62 18.49 -22.20
C ARG A 33 13.11 18.36 -22.08
N ASP A 34 12.34 19.09 -22.87
CA ASP A 34 10.91 18.82 -22.98
C ASP A 34 10.66 17.50 -23.69
N THR A 35 9.51 16.92 -23.40
CA THR A 35 9.03 15.70 -24.05
C THR A 35 7.56 15.85 -24.42
N LYS A 36 7.23 15.59 -25.68
CA LYS A 36 5.86 15.59 -26.19
C LYS A 36 5.39 14.17 -26.47
N CYS A 37 4.14 13.88 -26.14
CA CYS A 37 3.46 12.64 -26.51
C CYS A 37 2.82 12.73 -27.90
N GLY A 38 2.38 11.60 -28.45
CA GLY A 38 1.75 11.51 -29.77
C GLY A 38 0.53 12.41 -29.97
N ARG A 39 -0.18 12.76 -28.89
CA ARG A 39 -1.32 13.70 -28.93
C ARG A 39 -0.93 15.15 -29.26
N CYS A 40 0.33 15.54 -29.02
CA CYS A 40 0.79 16.93 -29.10
C CYS A 40 1.86 17.14 -30.18
N ILE A 41 2.18 16.10 -30.95
CA ILE A 41 3.17 16.17 -32.01
C ILE A 41 2.44 16.57 -33.30
N GLU A 42 2.94 17.61 -33.95
CA GLU A 42 2.49 18.07 -35.26
C GLU A 42 3.35 17.45 -36.37
N GLU A 43 2.92 17.52 -37.64
CA GLU A 43 3.61 16.87 -38.77
C GLU A 43 5.03 17.43 -39.01
N ASP A 44 5.25 18.71 -38.71
CA ASP A 44 6.51 19.44 -38.89
C ASP A 44 7.38 19.53 -37.61
N ASP A 45 7.00 18.77 -36.58
CA ASP A 45 7.72 18.77 -35.32
C ASP A 45 9.17 18.27 -35.53
N ASN A 46 10.15 18.96 -34.94
CA ASN A 46 11.58 18.64 -35.09
C ASN A 46 12.18 17.87 -33.90
N GLY A 47 11.34 17.37 -32.99
CA GLY A 47 11.79 16.59 -31.84
C GLY A 47 12.39 15.23 -32.23
N ALA A 48 13.47 14.83 -31.55
CA ALA A 48 14.09 13.53 -31.77
C ALA A 48 13.25 12.40 -31.14
N PRO A 49 13.17 11.21 -31.76
CA PRO A 49 12.49 10.06 -31.15
C PRO A 49 13.09 9.70 -29.78
N SER A 50 12.27 9.63 -28.75
CA SER A 50 12.71 9.27 -27.40
C SER A 50 12.98 7.76 -27.28
N GLN A 51 13.94 7.36 -26.43
CA GLN A 51 14.22 5.95 -26.14
C GLN A 51 13.02 5.24 -25.48
N VAL A 52 12.14 6.01 -24.82
CA VAL A 52 10.92 5.46 -24.20
C VAL A 52 9.98 4.81 -25.23
N ASN A 53 10.08 5.18 -26.51
CA ASN A 53 9.30 4.55 -27.59
C ASN A 53 9.55 3.05 -27.72
N LYS A 54 10.72 2.55 -27.29
CA LYS A 54 11.05 1.12 -27.34
C LYS A 54 10.37 0.31 -26.24
N VAL A 55 10.02 0.94 -25.11
CA VAL A 55 9.49 0.25 -23.92
C VAL A 55 7.99 0.44 -23.76
N ILE A 56 7.46 1.60 -24.15
CA ILE A 56 6.03 1.96 -24.07
C ILE A 56 5.11 0.87 -24.65
N PRO A 57 5.37 0.25 -25.83
CA PRO A 57 4.48 -0.76 -26.41
C PRO A 57 4.17 -1.96 -25.51
N THR A 58 5.05 -2.25 -24.55
CA THR A 58 4.92 -3.40 -23.62
C THR A 58 4.38 -3.01 -22.24
N MET A 59 4.03 -1.73 -22.04
CA MET A 59 3.64 -1.18 -20.76
C MET A 59 2.13 -0.99 -20.65
N LEU A 60 1.59 -1.21 -19.45
CA LEU A 60 0.22 -0.86 -19.09
C LEU A 60 0.20 0.46 -18.33
N PHE A 61 -0.53 1.44 -18.89
CA PHE A 61 -0.68 2.76 -18.33
C PHE A 61 -1.97 2.88 -17.53
N LYS A 62 -1.89 3.52 -16.36
CA LYS A 62 -3.08 4.00 -15.66
C LYS A 62 -3.65 5.20 -16.41
N CYS A 63 -4.97 5.30 -16.48
CA CYS A 63 -5.62 6.51 -17.02
C CYS A 63 -5.18 7.76 -16.24
N TYR A 64 -4.99 8.89 -16.91
CA TYR A 64 -4.64 10.15 -16.23
C TYR A 64 -5.75 10.66 -15.30
N ASN A 65 -7.01 10.27 -15.54
CA ASN A 65 -8.15 10.53 -14.65
C ASN A 65 -8.26 9.51 -13.50
N ARG A 66 -7.18 8.82 -13.14
CA ARG A 66 -7.09 7.92 -11.98
C ARG A 66 -7.52 8.57 -10.66
N TYR A 67 -7.23 9.87 -10.49
CA TYR A 67 -7.59 10.64 -9.30
C TYR A 67 -9.09 10.93 -9.22
N GLU A 68 -9.82 10.73 -10.33
CA GLU A 68 -11.28 10.77 -10.37
C GLU A 68 -11.92 9.38 -10.25
N GLY A 69 -11.11 8.38 -9.90
CA GLY A 69 -11.57 7.02 -9.65
C GLY A 69 -11.50 6.09 -10.86
N CYS A 70 -11.03 6.55 -12.03
CA CYS A 70 -10.78 5.66 -13.16
C CYS A 70 -9.68 4.63 -12.81
N THR A 71 -9.95 3.34 -13.02
CA THR A 71 -8.99 2.26 -12.72
C THR A 71 -8.55 1.48 -13.94
N SER A 72 -8.82 1.99 -15.14
CA SER A 72 -8.41 1.35 -16.38
C SER A 72 -6.89 1.25 -16.46
N LEU A 73 -6.41 0.07 -16.84
CA LEU A 73 -5.05 -0.23 -17.23
C LEU A 73 -5.05 -0.44 -18.75
N LEU A 74 -4.33 0.40 -19.47
CA LEU A 74 -4.48 0.57 -20.91
C LEU A 74 -3.14 0.33 -21.60
N LEU A 75 -3.18 -0.36 -22.73
CA LEU A 75 -2.08 -0.36 -23.68
C LEU A 75 -1.99 1.00 -24.40
N PRO A 76 -0.82 1.38 -24.94
CA PRO A 76 -0.63 2.67 -25.60
C PRO A 76 -1.65 2.98 -26.71
N ASP A 77 -2.06 1.98 -27.48
CA ASP A 77 -3.05 2.07 -28.56
C ASP A 77 -4.51 2.21 -28.06
N GLN A 78 -4.76 1.85 -26.80
CA GLN A 78 -6.08 1.97 -26.15
C GLN A 78 -6.26 3.28 -25.42
N VAL A 79 -5.16 3.95 -25.06
CA VAL A 79 -5.19 5.14 -24.20
C VAL A 79 -6.02 6.24 -24.83
N GLU A 80 -5.72 6.63 -26.07
CA GLU A 80 -6.37 7.79 -26.70
C GLU A 80 -7.88 7.60 -26.82
N GLU A 81 -8.33 6.41 -27.23
CA GLU A 81 -9.75 6.10 -27.36
C GLU A 81 -10.46 6.09 -25.99
N HIS A 82 -9.82 5.52 -24.96
CA HIS A 82 -10.36 5.57 -23.60
C HIS A 82 -10.51 7.02 -23.10
N GLU A 83 -9.51 7.86 -23.34
CA GLU A 83 -9.49 9.26 -22.89
C GLU A 83 -10.63 10.10 -23.50
N LYS A 84 -11.13 9.77 -24.70
CA LYS A 84 -12.29 10.44 -25.31
C LYS A 84 -13.58 10.25 -24.52
N SER A 85 -13.75 9.11 -23.86
CA SER A 85 -14.95 8.78 -23.07
C SER A 85 -14.75 8.94 -21.56
N CYS A 86 -13.51 8.81 -21.07
CA CYS A 86 -13.14 9.04 -19.68
C CYS A 86 -12.88 10.53 -19.44
N ILE A 87 -13.93 11.34 -19.45
CA ILE A 87 -13.84 12.80 -19.27
C ILE A 87 -13.89 13.15 -17.79
N SER A 88 -13.04 14.11 -17.41
CA SER A 88 -13.01 14.65 -16.06
C SER A 88 -14.30 15.39 -15.73
N LYS A 89 -14.90 15.08 -14.59
CA LYS A 89 -16.16 15.71 -14.14
C LYS A 89 -15.95 16.71 -13.02
N ASN A 90 -14.81 16.62 -12.32
CA ASN A 90 -14.51 17.45 -11.17
C ASN A 90 -13.42 18.45 -11.54
N PHE A 91 -13.70 19.73 -11.29
CA PHE A 91 -12.73 20.80 -11.46
C PHE A 91 -12.54 21.52 -10.14
N HIS A 92 -11.30 21.92 -9.88
CA HIS A 92 -10.90 22.51 -8.63
C HIS A 92 -10.08 23.77 -8.89
N MET A 93 -10.32 24.81 -8.09
CA MET A 93 -9.47 26.00 -8.07
C MET A 93 -8.23 25.76 -7.23
N CYS A 94 -7.10 26.28 -7.69
CA CYS A 94 -5.90 26.34 -6.85
C CYS A 94 -6.14 27.36 -5.73
N PRO A 95 -5.89 27.02 -4.46
CA PRO A 95 -6.06 27.99 -3.36
C PRO A 95 -4.89 28.98 -3.23
N LEU A 96 -3.79 28.73 -3.94
CA LEU A 96 -2.55 29.53 -3.85
C LEU A 96 -2.42 30.57 -4.97
N CYS A 97 -3.19 30.45 -6.05
CA CYS A 97 -3.19 31.40 -7.15
C CYS A 97 -4.59 31.53 -7.77
N SER A 98 -4.82 32.62 -8.50
CA SER A 98 -6.10 32.88 -9.18
C SER A 98 -6.27 32.10 -10.50
N ASP A 99 -5.55 30.99 -10.67
CA ASP A 99 -5.67 30.17 -11.87
C ASP A 99 -7.07 29.52 -11.97
N SER A 100 -7.45 29.21 -13.20
CA SER A 100 -8.75 28.65 -13.53
C SER A 100 -8.99 27.27 -12.91
N ASN A 101 -10.28 26.91 -12.86
CA ASN A 101 -10.76 25.58 -12.52
C ASN A 101 -10.05 24.50 -13.36
N MET A 102 -9.36 23.57 -12.69
CA MET A 102 -8.58 22.53 -13.35
C MET A 102 -8.94 21.13 -12.83
N PRO A 103 -8.84 20.09 -13.68
CA PRO A 103 -9.07 18.71 -13.25
C PRO A 103 -7.95 18.23 -12.31
N PRO A 104 -8.18 17.18 -11.49
CA PRO A 104 -7.21 16.73 -10.48
C PRO A 104 -5.81 16.41 -11.01
N TYR A 105 -5.70 15.79 -12.19
CA TYR A 105 -4.38 15.48 -12.78
C TYR A 105 -3.58 16.76 -13.11
N LEU A 106 -4.27 17.80 -13.58
CA LEU A 106 -3.67 19.08 -13.91
C LEU A 106 -3.32 19.87 -12.65
N MET A 107 -4.12 19.73 -11.58
CA MET A 107 -3.79 20.29 -10.25
C MET A 107 -2.42 19.81 -9.75
N LEU A 108 -2.12 18.51 -9.89
CA LEU A 108 -0.83 17.96 -9.49
C LEU A 108 0.32 18.54 -10.33
N ALA A 109 0.15 18.61 -11.65
CA ALA A 109 1.14 19.20 -12.56
C ALA A 109 1.37 20.69 -12.25
N HIS A 110 0.28 21.44 -12.01
CA HIS A 110 0.31 22.84 -11.61
C HIS A 110 1.09 23.04 -10.31
N PHE A 111 0.82 22.25 -9.25
CA PHE A 111 1.58 22.33 -8.00
C PHE A 111 3.05 21.98 -8.18
N LYS A 112 3.38 20.94 -8.98
CA LYS A 112 4.77 20.59 -9.29
C LYS A 112 5.52 21.75 -9.96
N LYS A 113 4.85 22.51 -10.83
CA LYS A 113 5.44 23.60 -11.60
C LYS A 113 5.54 24.92 -10.83
N TYR A 114 4.45 25.34 -10.19
CA TYR A 114 4.32 26.69 -9.62
C TYR A 114 4.34 26.74 -8.08
N HIS A 115 4.02 25.62 -7.41
CA HIS A 115 3.86 25.55 -5.95
C HIS A 115 4.63 24.39 -5.32
N ARG A 116 5.85 24.12 -5.80
CA ARG A 116 6.64 22.95 -5.42
C ARG A 116 6.87 22.83 -3.91
N CYS A 117 7.00 23.94 -3.21
CA CYS A 117 7.19 23.98 -1.75
C CYS A 117 5.94 23.55 -0.95
N TYR A 118 4.77 23.51 -1.60
CA TYR A 118 3.50 23.12 -1.00
C TYR A 118 3.10 21.67 -1.37
N LEU A 119 3.93 20.96 -2.15
CA LEU A 119 3.73 19.56 -2.47
C LEU A 119 4.41 18.66 -1.43
N LEU A 120 3.61 17.90 -0.70
CA LEU A 120 4.06 17.03 0.36
C LEU A 120 4.42 15.63 -0.16
N LYS A 121 5.61 15.15 0.21
CA LYS A 121 6.05 13.76 -0.07
C LYS A 121 5.44 12.75 0.91
N ARG A 122 5.13 13.21 2.12
CA ARG A 122 4.49 12.47 3.22
C ARG A 122 3.38 13.35 3.77
N PRO A 123 2.34 12.81 4.40
CA PRO A 123 1.24 13.61 4.93
C PRO A 123 1.63 14.34 6.23
N VAL A 124 2.84 14.92 6.28
CA VAL A 124 3.43 15.56 7.46
C VAL A 124 3.82 16.99 7.09
N VAL A 125 3.38 17.95 7.90
CA VAL A 125 3.68 19.37 7.78
C VAL A 125 4.30 19.86 9.07
N GLN A 126 5.39 20.62 8.95
CA GLN A 126 5.97 21.31 10.09
C GLN A 126 5.43 22.74 10.15
N ILE A 127 4.83 23.09 11.29
CA ILE A 127 4.30 24.40 11.62
C ILE A 127 5.33 25.08 12.52
N ASN A 128 5.96 26.13 11.99
CA ASN A 128 6.94 26.93 12.73
C ASN A 128 6.44 28.37 12.85
N GLY A 129 6.44 28.91 14.07
CA GLY A 129 6.19 30.33 14.34
C GLY A 129 4.73 30.76 14.15
N THR A 130 4.54 32.08 13.96
CA THR A 130 3.22 32.66 13.69
C THR A 130 2.82 32.37 12.24
N ILE A 131 1.74 31.61 12.06
CA ILE A 131 1.08 31.46 10.77
C ILE A 131 0.12 32.64 10.63
N ASP A 132 0.52 33.65 9.86
CA ASP A 132 -0.27 34.87 9.68
C ASP A 132 -1.40 34.70 8.65
N SER A 133 -1.46 33.57 7.95
CA SER A 133 -2.47 33.25 6.94
C SER A 133 -2.67 31.75 6.75
N ASP A 134 -3.82 31.35 6.23
CA ASP A 134 -4.08 29.97 5.78
C ASP A 134 -2.94 29.46 4.87
N LYS A 135 -2.43 28.27 5.19
CA LYS A 135 -1.44 27.56 4.37
C LYS A 135 -2.09 26.34 3.75
N TYR A 136 -1.91 26.19 2.44
CA TYR A 136 -2.44 25.07 1.68
C TYR A 136 -1.33 24.15 1.22
N PHE A 137 -1.56 22.85 1.33
CA PHE A 137 -0.61 21.83 0.90
C PHE A 137 -1.32 20.77 0.07
N LEU A 138 -0.62 20.22 -0.92
CA LEU A 138 -1.09 19.11 -1.72
C LEU A 138 -0.33 17.85 -1.31
N TYR A 139 -1.04 16.80 -0.92
CA TYR A 139 -0.47 15.49 -0.67
C TYR A 139 -1.01 14.49 -1.69
N CYS A 140 -0.12 13.86 -2.45
CA CYS A 140 -0.48 12.82 -3.39
C CYS A 140 -0.07 11.45 -2.85
N THR A 141 -1.03 10.53 -2.81
CA THR A 141 -0.77 9.10 -2.74
C THR A 141 -1.19 8.46 -4.05
N GLU A 142 -0.93 7.16 -4.23
CA GLU A 142 -1.06 6.41 -5.48
C GLU A 142 -2.21 6.93 -6.37
N ASN A 143 -3.46 6.76 -5.97
CA ASN A 143 -4.62 7.19 -6.76
C ASN A 143 -5.42 8.34 -6.16
N MET A 144 -4.83 9.10 -5.23
CA MET A 144 -5.60 10.12 -4.50
C MET A 144 -4.77 11.36 -4.25
N ILE A 145 -5.43 12.49 -4.40
CA ILE A 145 -4.87 13.80 -4.11
C ILE A 145 -5.66 14.37 -2.94
N PHE A 146 -4.96 14.77 -1.88
CA PHE A 146 -5.52 15.44 -0.73
C PHE A 146 -5.04 16.88 -0.71
N MET A 147 -5.96 17.82 -0.51
CA MET A 147 -5.64 19.20 -0.20
C MET A 147 -5.77 19.38 1.31
N LEU A 148 -4.69 19.82 1.96
CA LEU A 148 -4.68 20.19 3.37
C LEU A 148 -4.68 21.70 3.51
N ASN A 149 -5.46 22.23 4.45
CA ASN A 149 -5.38 23.62 4.91
C ASN A 149 -5.00 23.63 6.39
N ILE A 150 -4.09 24.53 6.74
CA ILE A 150 -3.66 24.80 8.09
C ILE A 150 -3.83 26.30 8.34
N SER A 151 -4.54 26.66 9.40
CA SER A 151 -4.67 28.04 9.85
C SER A 151 -4.50 28.13 11.37
N VAL A 152 -3.94 29.25 11.85
CA VAL A 152 -3.70 29.47 13.28
C VAL A 152 -4.34 30.78 13.68
N ASP A 153 -5.22 30.74 14.68
CA ASP A 153 -5.78 31.91 15.32
C ASP A 153 -5.00 32.16 16.61
N THR A 154 -4.00 33.03 16.54
CA THR A 154 -3.15 33.39 17.68
C THR A 154 -3.93 34.09 18.79
N LYS A 155 -4.99 34.84 18.46
CA LYS A 155 -5.82 35.55 19.44
C LYS A 155 -6.63 34.58 20.28
N LYS A 156 -7.17 33.52 19.66
CA LYS A 156 -7.92 32.47 20.36
C LYS A 156 -7.04 31.32 20.84
N SER A 157 -5.75 31.35 20.52
CA SER A 157 -4.82 30.27 20.77
C SER A 157 -5.32 28.93 20.19
N LYS A 158 -5.72 28.92 18.91
CA LYS A 158 -6.27 27.74 18.23
C LYS A 158 -5.55 27.43 16.93
N ILE A 159 -5.33 26.14 16.67
CA ILE A 159 -4.89 25.62 15.37
C ILE A 159 -6.09 24.94 14.72
N PHE A 160 -6.32 25.28 13.46
CA PHE A 160 -7.35 24.68 12.63
C PHE A 160 -6.71 23.89 11.50
N LEU A 161 -7.14 22.64 11.36
CA LEU A 161 -6.70 21.73 10.32
C LEU A 161 -7.91 21.27 9.52
N ASP A 162 -7.80 21.35 8.20
CA ASP A 162 -8.80 20.89 7.25
C ASP A 162 -8.11 19.99 6.22
N SER A 163 -8.81 18.95 5.76
CA SER A 163 -8.39 18.21 4.56
C SER A 163 -9.59 17.77 3.74
N LYS A 164 -9.41 17.81 2.42
CA LYS A 164 -10.37 17.29 1.44
C LYS A 164 -9.69 16.40 0.40
N LEU A 165 -10.46 15.45 -0.13
CA LEU A 165 -10.10 14.70 -1.32
C LEU A 165 -10.36 15.55 -2.58
N VAL A 166 -9.35 15.68 -3.43
CA VAL A 166 -9.47 16.25 -4.78
C VAL A 166 -9.80 15.11 -5.74
N GLY A 167 -11.08 14.75 -5.80
CA GLY A 167 -11.56 13.56 -6.49
C GLY A 167 -13.07 13.36 -6.29
N PRO A 168 -13.59 12.14 -6.53
CA PRO A 168 -15.02 11.89 -6.51
C PRO A 168 -15.55 11.75 -5.07
N GLU A 169 -16.75 12.26 -4.82
CA GLU A 169 -17.39 12.25 -3.49
C GLU A 169 -17.56 10.85 -2.92
N GLU A 170 -17.93 9.89 -3.77
CA GLU A 170 -18.10 8.49 -3.38
C GLU A 170 -16.80 7.86 -2.86
N LEU A 171 -15.65 8.31 -3.36
CA LEU A 171 -14.37 7.87 -2.83
C LEU A 171 -14.06 8.52 -1.48
N ALA A 172 -14.39 9.80 -1.31
CA ALA A 172 -14.17 10.52 -0.05
C ALA A 172 -14.95 9.87 1.11
N LYS A 173 -16.20 9.44 0.86
CA LYS A 173 -17.05 8.75 1.85
C LYS A 173 -16.45 7.45 2.40
N GLU A 174 -15.59 6.80 1.63
CA GLU A 174 -14.92 5.54 2.00
C GLU A 174 -13.61 5.76 2.78
N ILE A 175 -13.24 7.02 3.02
CA ILE A 175 -11.98 7.41 3.69
C ILE A 175 -12.34 8.06 5.02
N SER A 176 -11.68 7.62 6.09
CA SER A 176 -11.67 8.30 7.38
C SER A 176 -10.31 8.97 7.59
N GLN A 177 -10.33 10.20 8.10
CA GLN A 177 -9.15 11.01 8.33
C GLN A 177 -9.04 11.40 9.80
N GLN A 178 -7.80 11.50 10.29
CA GLN A 178 -7.44 11.96 11.62
C GLN A 178 -6.19 12.83 11.48
N PHE A 179 -6.06 13.84 12.33
CA PHE A 179 -4.86 14.64 12.44
C PHE A 179 -4.16 14.33 13.76
N ARG A 180 -2.84 14.20 13.70
CA ARG A 180 -1.96 14.10 14.85
C ARG A 180 -1.10 15.36 14.93
N LEU A 181 -1.17 16.06 16.05
CA LEU A 181 -0.29 17.18 16.38
C LEU A 181 0.74 16.70 17.40
N GLN A 182 2.01 17.02 17.16
CA GLN A 182 3.12 16.67 18.02
C GLN A 182 4.04 17.88 18.25
N GLU A 183 4.40 18.16 19.50
CA GLU A 183 5.41 19.14 19.89
C GLU A 183 6.29 18.52 20.99
N GLY A 184 7.56 18.26 20.69
CA GLY A 184 8.44 17.53 21.62
C GLY A 184 7.85 16.17 22.02
N SER A 185 7.63 15.97 23.32
CA SER A 185 6.98 14.76 23.88
C SER A 185 5.45 14.83 23.91
N PHE A 186 4.86 16.00 23.67
CA PHE A 186 3.41 16.17 23.63
C PHE A 186 2.85 15.63 22.31
N CYS A 187 1.77 14.86 22.38
CA CYS A 187 1.08 14.31 21.22
C CYS A 187 -0.44 14.33 21.44
N MET A 188 -1.17 14.85 20.47
CA MET A 188 -2.62 14.92 20.48
C MET A 188 -3.17 14.43 19.15
N ASN A 189 -4.25 13.65 19.18
CA ASN A 189 -4.93 13.17 17.99
C ASN A 189 -6.36 13.73 17.95
N SER A 190 -6.84 14.14 16.78
CA SER A 190 -8.27 14.37 16.60
C SER A 190 -9.05 13.06 16.59
N LYS A 191 -10.38 13.12 16.63
CA LYS A 191 -11.21 11.94 16.35
C LYS A 191 -11.15 11.62 14.85
N PHE A 192 -11.22 10.35 14.49
CA PHE A 192 -11.46 9.99 13.09
C PHE A 192 -12.78 10.59 12.61
N GLN A 193 -12.76 11.18 11.42
CA GLN A 193 -13.96 11.68 10.75
C GLN A 193 -13.96 11.25 9.28
N PRO A 194 -15.14 11.08 8.65
CA PRO A 194 -15.21 10.84 7.22
C PRO A 194 -14.57 12.00 6.44
N CYS A 195 -13.74 11.67 5.47
CA CYS A 195 -13.20 12.59 4.49
C CYS A 195 -14.34 13.16 3.63
N ASP A 196 -14.08 14.30 3.00
CA ASP A 196 -15.04 15.00 2.16
C ASP A 196 -14.32 15.59 0.94
N THR A 197 -15.06 15.95 -0.10
CA THR A 197 -14.55 16.68 -1.28
C THR A 197 -14.61 18.19 -1.08
N PHE A 198 -15.33 18.64 -0.04
CA PHE A 198 -15.43 20.03 0.38
C PHE A 198 -14.68 20.25 1.69
N MET A 199 -14.06 21.42 1.88
CA MET A 199 -13.44 21.79 3.15
C MET A 199 -14.50 22.32 4.13
N GLN A 200 -15.44 21.47 4.53
CA GLN A 200 -16.50 21.84 5.48
C GLN A 200 -16.16 21.46 6.91
N LYS A 201 -15.34 20.42 7.10
CA LYS A 201 -15.01 19.88 8.42
C LYS A 201 -13.64 20.36 8.87
N ARG A 202 -13.67 21.18 9.91
CA ARG A 202 -12.51 21.78 10.55
C ARG A 202 -12.20 21.14 11.88
N PHE A 203 -10.99 20.63 12.01
CA PHE A 203 -10.45 20.12 13.26
C PHE A 203 -9.85 21.29 14.04
N GLU A 204 -10.24 21.43 15.29
CA GLU A 204 -9.77 22.49 16.17
C GLU A 204 -8.91 21.89 17.29
N PHE A 205 -7.77 22.53 17.55
CA PHE A 205 -6.87 22.18 18.64
C PHE A 205 -6.52 23.43 19.45
N SER A 206 -6.73 23.36 20.76
CA SER A 206 -6.40 24.44 21.69
C SER A 206 -4.90 24.43 22.00
N MET A 207 -4.23 25.56 21.83
CA MET A 207 -2.79 25.72 22.09
C MET A 207 -2.44 25.90 23.57
N GLY A 208 -3.42 25.95 24.48
CA GLY A 208 -3.17 26.13 25.92
C GLY A 208 -2.31 25.02 26.58
N GLN A 209 -2.02 23.94 25.87
CA GLN A 209 -1.12 22.86 26.28
C GLN A 209 0.23 22.87 25.54
N LEU A 210 0.40 23.75 24.55
CA LEU A 210 1.63 23.91 23.78
C LEU A 210 2.44 25.02 24.47
N GLU A 211 3.58 24.64 25.04
CA GLU A 211 4.41 25.54 25.86
C GLU A 211 4.98 26.71 25.05
N THR A 212 5.14 26.50 23.74
CA THR A 212 5.55 27.51 22.76
C THR A 212 4.84 27.29 21.43
N LEU A 213 4.74 28.29 20.56
CA LEU A 213 4.48 28.07 19.13
C LEU A 213 5.76 27.52 18.45
N GLY A 214 6.32 26.46 19.02
CA GLY A 214 7.58 25.85 18.61
C GLY A 214 7.44 25.05 17.31
N ASN A 215 8.35 24.11 17.10
CA ASN A 215 8.32 23.20 15.95
C ASN A 215 7.18 22.18 16.11
N ILE A 216 5.96 22.55 15.75
CA ILE A 216 4.80 21.67 15.81
C ILE A 216 4.79 20.81 14.53
N ILE A 217 4.72 19.50 14.69
CA ILE A 217 4.57 18.54 13.60
C ILE A 217 3.10 18.16 13.50
N CYS A 218 2.52 18.36 12.32
CA CYS A 218 1.17 17.96 11.99
C CYS A 218 1.21 16.80 11.00
N GLU A 219 0.60 15.68 11.33
CA GLU A 219 0.49 14.50 10.48
C GLU A 219 -0.98 14.18 10.17
N LEU A 220 -1.31 14.00 8.89
CA LEU A 220 -2.60 13.50 8.42
C LEU A 220 -2.54 11.96 8.32
N ILE A 221 -3.38 11.30 9.11
CA ILE A 221 -3.54 9.85 9.16
C ILE A 221 -4.79 9.46 8.39
N LEU A 222 -4.63 8.58 7.40
CA LEU A 222 -5.71 8.10 6.53
C LEU A 222 -6.04 6.63 6.82
N SER A 223 -7.31 6.37 7.09
CA SER A 223 -7.89 5.03 7.23
C SER A 223 -8.91 4.80 6.13
N PHE A 224 -8.91 3.62 5.51
CA PHE A 224 -9.82 3.27 4.43
C PHE A 224 -10.84 2.26 4.94
N CYS A 225 -12.13 2.47 4.64
CA CYS A 225 -13.17 1.52 4.96
C CYS A 225 -12.89 0.16 4.29
N LYS A 226 -13.13 -0.94 5.01
CA LYS A 226 -12.86 -2.32 4.53
C LYS A 226 -13.52 -2.63 3.17
N ASN A 227 -14.65 -1.97 2.87
CA ASN A 227 -15.36 -2.13 1.61
C ASN A 227 -14.60 -1.60 0.39
N TYR A 228 -13.70 -0.62 0.59
CA TYR A 228 -12.87 -0.06 -0.47
C TYR A 228 -11.91 -1.11 -1.06
N VAL A 229 -11.30 -1.92 -0.19
CA VAL A 229 -10.31 -2.93 -0.61
C VAL A 229 -10.98 -4.09 -1.37
N SER A 230 -12.24 -4.42 -1.05
CA SER A 230 -12.92 -5.58 -1.64
C SER A 230 -13.63 -5.32 -2.98
N LYS A 231 -13.88 -4.07 -3.37
CA LYS A 231 -14.76 -3.73 -4.52
C LYS A 231 -14.06 -3.67 -5.88
N LYS A 232 -12.74 -3.89 -5.99
CA LYS A 232 -12.01 -3.66 -7.25
C LYS A 232 -11.27 -4.90 -7.76
N CYS A 233 -12.04 -5.84 -8.33
CA CYS A 233 -11.57 -6.72 -9.40
C CYS A 233 -12.74 -6.97 -10.36
N PRO A 234 -12.82 -6.28 -11.52
CA PRO A 234 -13.98 -6.37 -12.42
C PRO A 234 -14.08 -7.70 -13.17
N ASN A 235 -13.00 -8.47 -13.21
CA ASN A 235 -12.95 -9.77 -13.86
C ASN A 235 -12.73 -10.81 -12.76
N GLY A 236 -13.65 -11.76 -12.61
CA GLY A 236 -13.73 -12.76 -11.52
C GLY A 236 -12.56 -13.73 -11.37
N HIS A 237 -11.32 -13.27 -11.56
CA HIS A 237 -10.12 -13.92 -11.07
C HIS A 237 -9.87 -13.45 -9.64
N ASP A 238 -9.97 -14.42 -8.74
CA ASP A 238 -9.61 -14.47 -7.33
C ASP A 238 -9.42 -13.18 -6.53
N ARG A 239 -10.06 -13.18 -5.36
CA ARG A 239 -9.95 -12.20 -4.29
C ARG A 239 -8.49 -12.05 -3.84
N MET A 240 -7.74 -11.14 -4.48
CA MET A 240 -6.45 -10.70 -3.97
C MET A 240 -6.68 -9.81 -2.74
N VAL A 241 -6.12 -10.22 -1.60
CA VAL A 241 -6.01 -9.37 -0.42
C VAL A 241 -4.82 -8.44 -0.66
N TYR A 242 -5.10 -7.17 -0.98
CA TYR A 242 -4.07 -6.14 -1.03
C TYR A 242 -3.64 -5.78 0.39
N ILE A 243 -2.52 -6.35 0.84
CA ILE A 243 -1.77 -5.81 1.97
C ILE A 243 -1.07 -4.53 1.48
N ARG A 244 -1.04 -3.46 2.30
CA ARG A 244 -0.45 -2.15 1.92
C ARG A 244 1.01 -2.34 1.45
N HIS A 245 1.19 -2.27 0.14
CA HIS A 245 2.43 -2.58 -0.58
C HIS A 245 3.59 -1.60 -0.27
N LYS A 246 3.30 -0.42 0.30
CA LYS A 246 4.26 0.68 0.44
C LYS A 246 5.18 0.56 1.67
N GLU A 247 4.73 -0.14 2.71
CA GLU A 247 5.55 -0.45 3.90
C GLU A 247 6.48 -1.65 3.65
N PHE A 248 6.05 -2.59 2.79
CA PHE A 248 6.82 -3.79 2.43
C PHE A 248 7.99 -3.53 1.47
N LEU A 249 7.86 -2.56 0.55
CA LEU A 249 8.85 -2.30 -0.49
C LEU A 249 10.14 -1.62 0.01
N ASN A 250 10.17 -1.09 1.22
CA ASN A 250 11.39 -0.49 1.81
C ASN A 250 11.98 -1.33 2.95
N LEU A 251 11.42 -2.51 3.22
CA LEU A 251 12.04 -3.45 4.14
C LEU A 251 13.21 -4.12 3.43
N GLU A 252 14.41 -3.87 3.92
CA GLU A 252 15.54 -4.75 3.66
C GLU A 252 15.35 -6.00 4.52
N VAL A 253 15.20 -7.12 3.84
CA VAL A 253 14.97 -8.42 4.44
C VAL A 253 16.19 -9.29 4.18
N PHE A 254 16.63 -9.98 5.22
CA PHE A 254 17.76 -10.90 5.13
C PHE A 254 17.33 -12.18 4.43
N CYS A 255 18.22 -12.73 3.60
CA CYS A 255 18.02 -14.07 3.06
C CYS A 255 17.81 -15.09 4.17
N LYS A 256 16.75 -15.89 4.09
CA LYS A 256 16.44 -16.91 5.11
C LYS A 256 17.51 -17.96 5.32
N TRP A 257 18.35 -18.17 4.31
CA TRP A 257 19.48 -19.10 4.35
C TRP A 257 20.72 -18.49 5.00
N LYS A 258 20.59 -17.28 5.59
CA LYS A 258 21.65 -16.59 6.35
C LYS A 258 22.96 -16.43 5.55
N CYS A 259 22.86 -16.19 4.24
CA CYS A 259 24.03 -15.94 3.40
C CYS A 259 24.76 -14.62 3.73
N GLY A 260 24.16 -13.77 4.57
CA GLY A 260 24.69 -12.46 4.94
C GLY A 260 24.26 -11.32 4.03
N GLU A 261 23.60 -11.61 2.90
CA GLU A 261 23.07 -10.61 1.99
C GLU A 261 21.65 -10.16 2.39
N HIS A 262 21.35 -8.87 2.13
CA HIS A 262 20.05 -8.24 2.36
C HIS A 262 19.44 -7.83 1.02
N PHE A 263 18.14 -8.01 0.89
CA PHE A 263 17.43 -7.79 -0.36
C PHE A 263 16.21 -6.91 -0.13
N ASN A 264 15.84 -6.17 -1.18
CA ASN A 264 14.48 -5.68 -1.28
C ASN A 264 13.53 -6.88 -1.39
N CYS A 265 12.35 -6.81 -0.76
CA CYS A 265 11.32 -7.84 -0.85
C CYS A 265 11.03 -8.33 -2.28
N LEU A 266 11.16 -7.48 -3.30
CA LEU A 266 10.96 -7.85 -4.71
C LEU A 266 12.01 -8.84 -5.24
N TYR A 267 13.24 -8.82 -4.72
CA TYR A 267 14.36 -9.65 -5.18
C TYR A 267 14.67 -10.81 -4.24
N LEU A 268 14.13 -10.77 -3.01
CA LEU A 268 14.38 -11.80 -2.00
C LEU A 268 13.96 -13.20 -2.48
N TYR A 269 12.76 -13.33 -3.08
CA TYR A 269 12.26 -14.64 -3.52
C TYR A 269 13.17 -15.29 -4.57
N GLU A 270 13.59 -14.51 -5.57
CA GLU A 270 14.49 -14.99 -6.62
C GLU A 270 15.87 -15.36 -6.06
N HIS A 271 16.41 -14.55 -5.14
CA HIS A 271 17.65 -14.87 -4.45
C HIS A 271 17.52 -16.16 -3.63
N GLU A 272 16.48 -16.31 -2.81
CA GLU A 272 16.33 -17.47 -1.93
C GLU A 272 16.14 -18.80 -2.67
N GLN A 273 15.61 -18.77 -3.90
CA GLN A 273 15.57 -19.96 -4.75
C GLN A 273 16.95 -20.39 -5.21
N ASN A 274 17.87 -19.43 -5.39
CA ASN A 274 19.19 -19.63 -5.97
C ASN A 274 20.35 -19.46 -4.96
N CYS A 275 20.03 -19.24 -3.69
CA CYS A 275 21.03 -18.94 -2.67
C CYS A 275 22.00 -20.11 -2.49
N VAL A 276 23.30 -19.83 -2.55
CA VAL A 276 24.38 -20.84 -2.42
C VAL A 276 24.37 -21.50 -1.04
N TYR A 277 23.84 -20.82 -0.02
CA TYR A 277 23.71 -21.31 1.35
C TYR A 277 22.38 -22.02 1.62
N ARG A 278 21.57 -22.27 0.59
CA ARG A 278 20.32 -23.01 0.73
C ARG A 278 20.60 -24.42 1.26
N GLU A 279 20.25 -24.66 2.52
CA GLU A 279 20.26 -26.01 3.07
C GLU A 279 19.27 -26.89 2.28
N PRO A 280 19.57 -28.17 2.07
CA PRO A 280 18.61 -29.10 1.44
C PRO A 280 17.29 -29.07 2.22
N ILE A 281 16.19 -29.17 1.49
CA ILE A 281 14.85 -29.02 2.06
C ILE A 281 14.65 -30.07 3.16
N PRO A 282 14.10 -29.68 4.32
CA PRO A 282 14.04 -30.55 5.49
C PRO A 282 13.21 -31.81 5.25
N MET A 283 13.48 -32.79 6.13
CA MET A 283 12.83 -34.09 6.24
C MET A 283 11.31 -33.99 6.21
N CYS A 284 10.64 -35.05 5.76
CA CYS A 284 9.19 -35.10 5.82
C CYS A 284 8.72 -35.00 7.28
N PRO A 285 7.81 -34.06 7.63
CA PRO A 285 7.34 -33.87 9.00
C PRO A 285 6.34 -34.93 9.47
N VAL A 286 5.93 -35.87 8.59
CA VAL A 286 5.01 -36.95 8.97
C VAL A 286 5.71 -37.89 9.95
N PRO A 287 5.15 -38.12 11.16
CA PRO A 287 5.75 -39.02 12.15
C PRO A 287 6.05 -40.40 11.55
N ASN A 288 7.26 -40.90 11.79
CA ASN A 288 7.77 -42.18 11.26
C ASN A 288 8.05 -42.20 9.74
N CYS A 289 8.01 -41.05 9.04
CA CYS A 289 8.54 -40.98 7.69
C CYS A 289 10.07 -40.86 7.72
N THR A 290 10.76 -41.79 7.06
CA THR A 290 12.23 -41.84 7.00
C THR A 290 12.81 -41.19 5.74
N ILE A 291 11.98 -40.53 4.93
CA ILE A 291 12.44 -39.86 3.70
C ILE A 291 12.94 -38.46 4.05
N GLU A 292 14.23 -38.26 3.77
CA GLU A 292 14.99 -37.05 4.05
C GLU A 292 15.66 -36.50 2.77
N ASN A 293 16.18 -35.27 2.83
CA ASN A 293 17.02 -34.66 1.78
C ASN A 293 16.34 -34.46 0.42
N PHE A 294 15.15 -33.85 0.41
CA PHE A 294 14.49 -33.47 -0.84
C PHE A 294 15.31 -32.41 -1.58
N LYS A 295 15.56 -32.61 -2.88
CA LYS A 295 16.38 -31.68 -3.69
C LYS A 295 15.65 -30.37 -3.97
N ASN A 296 14.33 -30.42 -4.06
CA ASN A 296 13.47 -29.27 -4.33
C ASN A 296 12.05 -29.51 -3.76
N PHE A 297 11.24 -28.46 -3.72
CA PHE A 297 9.91 -28.52 -3.12
C PHE A 297 8.95 -29.44 -3.88
N SER A 298 9.14 -29.63 -5.20
CA SER A 298 8.33 -30.56 -5.99
C SER A 298 8.55 -32.01 -5.57
N GLU A 299 9.77 -32.40 -5.18
CA GLU A 299 10.04 -33.74 -4.63
C GLU A 299 9.34 -33.96 -3.28
N LEU A 300 9.38 -32.95 -2.39
CA LEU A 300 8.68 -33.01 -1.10
C LEU A 300 7.15 -33.07 -1.30
N GLU A 301 6.59 -32.27 -2.21
CA GLU A 301 5.16 -32.28 -2.52
C GLU A 301 4.69 -33.63 -3.08
N ASN A 302 5.46 -34.20 -4.02
CA ASN A 302 5.16 -35.51 -4.57
C ASN A 302 5.26 -36.61 -3.52
N HIS A 303 6.24 -36.50 -2.61
CA HIS A 303 6.34 -37.39 -1.47
C HIS A 303 5.12 -37.27 -0.54
N PHE A 304 4.61 -36.08 -0.27
CA PHE A 304 3.43 -35.92 0.58
C PHE A 304 2.20 -36.65 0.04
N LYS A 305 2.02 -36.73 -1.28
CA LYS A 305 0.93 -37.49 -1.92
C LYS A 305 0.98 -39.00 -1.59
N THR A 306 2.12 -39.50 -1.10
CA THR A 306 2.27 -40.91 -0.72
C THR A 306 1.72 -41.24 0.68
N HIS A 307 1.46 -40.22 1.52
CA HIS A 307 0.86 -40.43 2.84
C HIS A 307 -0.65 -40.60 2.70
N LYS A 308 -1.17 -41.79 3.03
CA LYS A 308 -2.62 -42.03 3.07
C LYS A 308 -3.23 -41.15 4.17
N ASN A 309 -4.16 -40.27 3.80
CA ASN A 309 -4.90 -39.29 4.62
C ASN A 309 -4.38 -37.85 4.63
N SER A 310 -3.28 -37.50 3.96
CA SER A 310 -2.90 -36.09 3.81
C SER A 310 -3.74 -35.43 2.71
N ILE A 311 -4.72 -34.61 3.09
CA ILE A 311 -5.37 -33.66 2.17
C ILE A 311 -4.41 -32.46 2.04
N LEU A 312 -3.68 -32.41 0.94
CA LEU A 312 -3.01 -31.20 0.51
C LEU A 312 -4.04 -30.30 -0.17
N MET A 313 -4.30 -29.13 0.41
CA MET A 313 -4.91 -28.02 -0.35
C MET A 313 -3.78 -27.10 -0.79
N PRO A 314 -3.20 -27.29 -1.99
CA PRO A 314 -2.24 -26.34 -2.49
C PRO A 314 -3.01 -25.06 -2.85
N TYR A 315 -2.82 -24.00 -2.06
CA TYR A 315 -3.18 -22.66 -2.51
C TYR A 315 -2.03 -22.19 -3.39
N TRP A 316 -2.24 -22.24 -4.70
CA TRP A 316 -1.22 -22.08 -5.74
C TRP A 316 -0.56 -20.69 -5.84
N ASN A 317 -0.67 -19.82 -4.83
CA ASN A 317 -0.01 -18.50 -4.84
C ASN A 317 0.17 -17.87 -3.45
N SER A 318 0.33 -18.67 -2.39
CA SER A 318 0.73 -18.12 -1.08
C SER A 318 1.69 -19.05 -0.36
N ASN A 319 2.61 -18.49 0.44
CA ASN A 319 3.69 -19.21 1.14
C ASN A 319 3.18 -20.04 2.34
N TYR A 320 1.99 -20.63 2.22
CA TYR A 320 1.29 -21.32 3.29
C TYR A 320 0.91 -22.74 2.88
N TRP A 321 1.14 -23.70 3.78
CA TRP A 321 0.69 -25.07 3.60
C TRP A 321 -0.23 -25.48 4.73
N PHE A 322 -1.33 -26.13 4.37
CA PHE A 322 -2.26 -26.77 5.29
C PHE A 322 -2.11 -28.27 5.16
N CYS A 323 -1.86 -28.95 6.27
CA CYS A 323 -1.90 -30.40 6.31
C CYS A 323 -2.74 -30.86 7.51
N ASN A 324 -3.66 -31.77 7.24
CA ASN A 324 -4.38 -32.52 8.27
C ASN A 324 -3.65 -33.87 8.44
N ILE A 325 -2.97 -34.04 9.58
CA ILE A 325 -2.09 -35.20 9.83
C ILE A 325 -2.77 -36.18 10.82
N LYS A 326 -3.73 -35.72 11.63
CA LYS A 326 -4.53 -36.52 12.57
C LYS A 326 -5.95 -35.96 12.65
N GLU A 327 -6.94 -36.82 12.90
CA GLU A 327 -8.31 -36.38 13.19
C GLU A 327 -8.29 -35.33 14.30
N ASN A 328 -8.59 -34.07 13.93
CA ASN A 328 -8.69 -32.86 14.76
C ASN A 328 -7.43 -31.98 14.95
N ASP A 329 -6.31 -32.21 14.27
CA ASP A 329 -5.15 -31.30 14.30
C ASP A 329 -4.90 -30.62 12.95
N TYR A 330 -4.79 -29.29 12.96
CA TYR A 330 -4.44 -28.49 11.77
C TYR A 330 -3.03 -27.91 11.92
N TYR A 331 -2.20 -28.16 10.92
CA TYR A 331 -0.85 -27.61 10.84
C TYR A 331 -0.84 -26.51 9.79
N VAL A 332 -0.40 -25.32 10.20
CA VAL A 332 -0.17 -24.19 9.30
C VAL A 332 1.34 -23.92 9.27
N PHE A 333 1.92 -24.11 8.09
CA PHE A 333 3.33 -23.86 7.87
C PHE A 333 3.48 -22.48 7.22
N MET A 334 4.16 -21.56 7.91
CA MET A 334 4.52 -20.24 7.40
C MET A 334 6.04 -20.16 7.38
N GLU A 335 6.67 -20.51 6.25
CA GLU A 335 8.12 -20.40 5.98
C GLU A 335 9.09 -20.89 7.08
N HIS A 336 9.22 -20.18 8.21
CA HIS A 336 10.08 -20.49 9.37
C HIS A 336 9.34 -20.91 10.65
N ILE A 337 8.01 -20.88 10.63
CA ILE A 337 7.17 -21.10 11.79
C ILE A 337 6.17 -22.20 11.48
N SER A 338 6.22 -23.27 12.27
CA SER A 338 5.16 -24.27 12.30
C SER A 338 4.18 -23.88 13.40
N VAL A 339 2.95 -23.57 13.03
CA VAL A 339 1.87 -23.29 13.98
C VAL A 339 0.97 -24.52 14.06
N VAL A 340 0.86 -25.08 15.27
CA VAL A 340 0.00 -26.23 15.54
C VAL A 340 -1.29 -25.77 16.21
N PHE A 341 -2.41 -26.07 15.57
CA PHE A 341 -3.75 -25.88 16.10
C PHE A 341 -4.32 -27.25 16.47
N CYS A 342 -4.64 -27.46 17.75
CA CYS A 342 -5.43 -28.62 18.16
C CYS A 342 -6.90 -28.20 18.28
N ASN A 343 -7.79 -29.00 17.70
CA ASN A 343 -9.21 -28.94 17.98
C ASN A 343 -9.52 -29.92 19.12
N SER A 344 -9.81 -29.39 20.31
CA SER A 344 -10.33 -30.18 21.42
C SER A 344 -11.75 -29.71 21.71
N ASN A 345 -12.72 -30.63 21.58
CA ASN A 345 -14.14 -30.47 21.94
C ASN A 345 -14.60 -29.00 21.92
N GLU A 346 -14.72 -28.45 20.71
CA GLU A 346 -15.35 -27.16 20.36
C GLU A 346 -14.49 -25.89 20.40
N LYS A 347 -13.18 -25.97 20.66
CA LYS A 347 -12.30 -24.77 20.66
C LYS A 347 -10.98 -25.01 19.93
N ILE A 348 -10.56 -24.04 19.11
CA ILE A 348 -9.23 -23.98 18.49
C ILE A 348 -8.30 -23.24 19.46
N LYS A 349 -7.25 -23.90 19.95
CA LYS A 349 -6.22 -23.26 20.78
C LYS A 349 -4.86 -23.31 20.09
N LEU A 350 -4.16 -22.17 20.06
CA LEU A 350 -2.75 -22.11 19.68
C LEU A 350 -1.94 -22.88 20.72
N LYS A 351 -1.41 -24.05 20.35
CA LYS A 351 -0.77 -24.93 21.33
C LYS A 351 0.72 -24.70 21.44
N ASN A 352 1.41 -24.53 20.31
CA ASN A 352 2.85 -24.30 20.24
C ASN A 352 3.22 -23.51 18.97
N ILE A 353 4.28 -22.70 19.09
CA ILE A 353 5.07 -22.18 17.97
C ILE A 353 6.37 -22.98 17.97
N ILE A 354 6.63 -23.72 16.88
CA ILE A 354 7.87 -24.48 16.73
C ILE A 354 8.67 -23.81 15.60
N THR A 355 9.84 -23.29 15.95
CA THR A 355 10.84 -22.79 15.00
C THR A 355 11.88 -23.87 14.70
N SER A 356 12.57 -23.74 13.57
CA SER A 356 13.54 -24.72 13.07
C SER A 356 14.74 -24.96 14.02
N ASP A 357 15.01 -24.03 14.94
CA ASP A 357 16.07 -24.10 15.95
C ASP A 357 15.60 -24.60 17.33
N LYS A 358 14.33 -25.02 17.47
CA LYS A 358 13.67 -25.46 18.72
C LYS A 358 13.62 -24.39 19.83
N SER A 359 13.83 -23.11 19.53
CA SER A 359 13.72 -22.04 20.53
C SER A 359 12.25 -21.79 20.92
N LYS A 360 12.01 -21.45 22.19
CA LYS A 360 10.66 -21.19 22.73
C LYS A 360 10.44 -19.68 22.82
N PHE A 361 9.47 -19.17 22.07
CA PHE A 361 9.11 -17.75 22.12
C PHE A 361 7.91 -17.50 23.04
N LYS A 362 7.90 -16.34 23.70
CA LYS A 362 6.71 -15.75 24.33
C LYS A 362 6.34 -14.48 23.55
N ILE A 363 5.10 -14.39 23.10
CA ILE A 363 4.58 -13.18 22.48
C ILE A 363 3.98 -12.30 23.58
N PHE A 364 4.34 -11.03 23.59
CA PHE A 364 3.69 -10.00 24.40
C PHE A 364 2.89 -9.07 23.48
N VAL A 365 1.66 -8.76 23.89
CA VAL A 365 0.83 -7.76 23.22
C VAL A 365 0.68 -6.59 24.19
N ASN A 366 1.15 -5.41 23.76
CA ASN A 366 1.08 -4.09 24.41
C ASN A 366 0.90 -4.05 25.94
N LYS A 367 2.02 -4.00 26.70
CA LYS A 367 2.22 -3.64 28.13
C LYS A 367 1.03 -3.61 29.12
N THR A 368 0.10 -4.55 29.00
CA THR A 368 -0.91 -4.84 30.01
C THR A 368 -1.21 -6.32 29.93
N GLN A 369 -0.95 -7.04 31.02
CA GLN A 369 -1.19 -8.47 31.12
C GLN A 369 -2.70 -8.72 31.15
N ILE A 370 -3.34 -8.85 29.98
CA ILE A 370 -4.71 -9.35 29.90
C ILE A 370 -4.60 -10.88 29.90
N ALA A 371 -5.14 -11.49 30.95
CA ALA A 371 -5.40 -12.92 30.99
C ALA A 371 -6.25 -13.29 29.76
N LEU A 372 -5.77 -14.26 28.98
CA LEU A 372 -6.43 -14.86 27.82
C LEU A 372 -7.87 -15.25 28.16
N ASN A 373 -8.84 -14.41 27.80
CA ASN A 373 -10.26 -14.71 27.74
C ASN A 373 -10.90 -13.77 26.72
N GLU A 374 -10.70 -14.04 25.43
CA GLU A 374 -11.66 -13.59 24.43
C GLU A 374 -12.10 -14.79 23.59
N GLU A 375 -13.40 -14.98 23.57
CA GLU A 375 -14.15 -16.14 23.10
C GLU A 375 -14.50 -15.97 21.61
N ILE A 376 -14.48 -17.06 20.84
CA ILE A 376 -15.03 -17.07 19.47
C ILE A 376 -15.89 -18.33 19.34
N GLU A 377 -17.17 -18.15 18.97
CA GLU A 377 -18.14 -19.23 18.79
C GLU A 377 -17.99 -19.98 17.44
N LYS A 378 -18.48 -21.22 17.41
CA LYS A 378 -18.43 -22.18 16.30
C LYS A 378 -19.04 -21.65 14.99
N PRO A 379 -18.41 -21.89 13.82
CA PRO A 379 -19.08 -21.75 12.52
C PRO A 379 -19.79 -23.04 12.08
N ASP A 380 -20.83 -22.85 11.27
CA ASP A 380 -21.64 -23.88 10.64
C ASP A 380 -20.84 -24.64 9.54
N TRP A 381 -20.95 -25.96 9.51
CA TRP A 381 -20.06 -26.84 8.73
C TRP A 381 -20.45 -26.84 7.24
N GLY A 382 -19.87 -25.90 6.49
CA GLY A 382 -19.95 -25.86 5.03
C GLY A 382 -19.01 -24.86 4.34
N ASN A 383 -18.27 -24.06 5.11
CA ASN A 383 -17.37 -23.04 4.57
C ASN A 383 -15.95 -23.16 5.16
N PRO A 384 -14.88 -22.93 4.37
CA PRO A 384 -13.51 -22.95 4.87
C PRO A 384 -13.30 -21.88 5.95
N LEU A 385 -12.60 -22.28 7.01
CA LEU A 385 -12.24 -21.44 8.15
C LEU A 385 -11.44 -20.21 7.69
N LYS A 386 -11.95 -19.00 7.92
CA LYS A 386 -11.22 -17.75 7.69
C LYS A 386 -10.63 -17.27 9.00
N ILE A 387 -9.34 -17.52 9.22
CA ILE A 387 -8.61 -16.92 10.35
C ILE A 387 -8.27 -15.48 9.99
N ARG A 388 -8.69 -14.52 10.82
CA ARG A 388 -8.31 -13.11 10.74
C ARG A 388 -7.34 -12.81 11.88
N ILE A 389 -6.13 -12.37 11.56
CA ILE A 389 -5.17 -11.86 12.54
C ILE A 389 -5.26 -10.33 12.46
N PHE A 390 -5.47 -9.67 13.59
CA PHE A 390 -5.45 -8.20 13.72
C PHE A 390 -4.22 -7.75 14.51
N GLU A 391 -3.56 -6.71 13.97
CA GLU A 391 -2.64 -5.73 14.59
C GLU A 391 -1.23 -6.14 15.05
N ASP A 392 -0.42 -5.10 15.22
CA ASP A 392 1.04 -5.05 15.30
C ASP A 392 1.64 -5.82 16.48
N PHE A 393 2.65 -6.65 16.21
CA PHE A 393 3.44 -7.33 17.24
C PHE A 393 4.86 -6.74 17.30
N THR A 394 5.40 -6.63 18.51
CA THR A 394 6.83 -6.40 18.73
C THR A 394 7.43 -7.70 19.25
N VAL A 395 8.42 -8.23 18.54
CA VAL A 395 9.16 -9.43 18.97
C VAL A 395 10.44 -8.96 19.66
N GLU A 396 10.54 -9.18 20.96
CA GLU A 396 11.82 -9.08 21.68
C GLU A 396 12.45 -10.48 21.73
N CYS A 397 13.65 -10.62 21.16
CA CYS A 397 14.48 -11.80 21.34
C CYS A 397 15.23 -11.67 22.68
N LYS A 398 15.30 -12.76 23.45
CA LYS A 398 16.25 -12.87 24.57
C LYS A 398 17.47 -13.67 24.13
#